data_AF-A0A967SX45-F1
#
_entry.id   AF-A0A967SX45-F1
#
_cell.length_a   1.000
_cell.length_b   1.000
_cell.length_c   1.000
_cell.angle_alpha   90.00
_cell.angle_beta   90.00
_cell.angle_gamma   90.00
#
_symmetry.space_group_name_H-M   'P 1'
#
loop_
_entity.id
_entity.type
_entity.pdbx_description
1 polymer ?
#
loop_
_entity_poly.entity_id
_entity_poly.type
_entity_poly.pdbx_seq_one_letter_code
_entity_poly.pdbx_strand_id
1 'polypeptide(L)'
;MNTFKAAGFFVFTILLLASCSDIPDRDWSDAVPEDAPFVIIPNEAASLNSVLDASHTPLLDDITSSAVQLLSRVDSTAQSPIPLNAITLYPDADNQLAIVWMAQASDRFMERMQNNFYLDFAQNKYSFKNVKIHILHLGDRRLFAAQLHDDLFISESSLALEETIRAYTGSHARANLSNITPQA
;
A
#
# COMPACT_ATOMS: atom_id res chain seq x y z
N MET A 1 -33.11 -11.16 43.71
CA MET A 1 -31.67 -11.40 43.46
C MET A 1 -31.45 -11.77 41.98
N ASN A 2 -31.80 -10.90 41.02
CA ASN A 2 -31.72 -11.20 39.56
C ASN A 2 -31.28 -10.01 38.68
N THR A 3 -31.17 -8.79 39.22
CA THR A 3 -30.84 -7.58 38.44
C THR A 3 -29.35 -7.47 38.09
N PHE A 4 -28.46 -8.10 38.87
CA PHE A 4 -27.01 -8.07 38.63
C PHE A 4 -26.56 -8.88 37.41
N LYS A 5 -27.31 -9.93 37.02
CA LYS A 5 -26.98 -10.74 35.83
C LYS A 5 -27.34 -10.03 34.52
N ALA A 6 -28.42 -9.23 34.53
CA ALA A 6 -28.86 -8.48 33.35
C ALA A 6 -27.90 -7.33 33.00
N ALA A 7 -27.35 -6.65 34.01
CA ALA A 7 -26.37 -5.57 33.80
C ALA A 7 -25.05 -6.08 33.19
N GLY A 8 -24.54 -7.23 33.63
CA GLY A 8 -23.33 -7.84 33.07
C GLY A 8 -23.49 -8.28 31.61
N PHE A 9 -24.66 -8.84 31.25
CA PHE A 9 -24.96 -9.23 29.87
C PHE A 9 -25.05 -8.00 28.94
N PHE A 10 -25.68 -6.91 29.42
CA PHE A 10 -25.82 -5.68 28.64
C PHE A 10 -24.46 -5.00 28.35
N VAL A 11 -23.55 -4.97 29.34
CA VAL A 11 -22.20 -4.43 29.15
C VAL A 11 -21.38 -5.29 28.18
N PHE A 12 -21.54 -6.62 28.22
CA PHE A 12 -20.85 -7.53 27.31
C PHE A 12 -21.33 -7.35 25.86
N THR A 13 -22.62 -7.13 25.63
CA THR A 13 -23.17 -6.85 24.30
C THR A 13 -22.70 -5.50 23.74
N ILE A 14 -22.59 -4.46 24.58
CA ILE A 14 -22.05 -3.15 24.15
C ILE A 14 -20.57 -3.26 23.77
N LEU A 15 -19.77 -4.04 24.50
CA LEU A 15 -18.37 -4.28 24.17
C LEU A 15 -18.17 -5.04 22.86
N LEU A 16 -19.07 -5.97 22.52
CA LEU A 16 -19.02 -6.69 21.25
C LEU A 16 -19.37 -5.81 20.04
N LEU A 17 -20.26 -4.83 20.20
CA LEU A 17 -20.65 -3.91 19.12
C LEU A 17 -19.60 -2.80 18.87
N ALA A 18 -18.74 -2.51 19.84
CA ALA A 18 -17.68 -1.50 19.71
C ALA A 18 -16.42 -2.01 18.97
N SER A 19 -16.35 -3.31 18.62
CA SER A 19 -15.17 -3.92 18.02
C SER A 19 -15.20 -3.99 16.48
N CYS A 20 -16.13 -3.30 15.82
CA CYS A 20 -16.18 -3.26 14.36
C CYS A 20 -15.24 -2.15 13.83
N SER A 21 -13.93 -2.34 13.97
CA SER A 21 -12.93 -1.49 13.28
C SER A 21 -12.57 -2.15 11.95
N ASP A 22 -13.52 -2.20 11.04
CA ASP A 22 -13.28 -2.76 9.71
C ASP A 22 -12.56 -1.73 8.82
N ILE A 23 -11.60 -2.19 8.02
CA ILE A 23 -10.93 -1.33 7.04
C ILE A 23 -11.96 -1.04 5.94
N PRO A 24 -12.25 0.23 5.61
CA PRO A 24 -13.28 0.54 4.65
C PRO A 24 -12.95 -0.07 3.28
N ASP A 25 -13.98 -0.56 2.59
CA ASP A 25 -13.85 -1.04 1.21
C ASP A 25 -13.99 0.13 0.23
N ARG A 26 -12.86 0.50 -0.37
CA ARG A 26 -12.67 1.71 -1.18
C ARG A 26 -11.74 1.40 -2.35
N ASP A 27 -11.81 2.23 -3.37
CA ASP A 27 -10.94 2.13 -4.56
C ASP A 27 -9.52 2.61 -4.24
N TRP A 28 -8.51 2.10 -4.96
CA TRP A 28 -7.10 2.52 -4.83
C TRP A 28 -6.92 4.05 -4.90
N SER A 29 -7.77 4.75 -5.65
CA SER A 29 -7.72 6.21 -5.80
C SER A 29 -7.93 6.94 -4.47
N ASP A 30 -8.67 6.33 -3.53
CA ASP A 30 -8.86 6.86 -2.18
C ASP A 30 -7.61 6.77 -1.31
N ALA A 31 -6.62 5.98 -1.73
CA ALA A 31 -5.33 5.86 -1.07
C ALA A 31 -4.33 6.95 -1.49
N VAL A 32 -4.69 7.84 -2.41
CA VAL A 32 -3.84 8.95 -2.84
C VAL A 32 -4.01 10.13 -1.89
N PRO A 33 -2.96 10.55 -1.14
CA PRO A 33 -3.04 11.72 -0.26
C PRO A 33 -3.27 13.01 -1.05
N GLU A 34 -3.99 13.98 -0.47
CA GLU A 34 -4.20 15.30 -1.08
C GLU A 34 -2.88 16.03 -1.38
N ASP A 35 -1.90 15.87 -0.50
CA ASP A 35 -0.59 16.49 -0.61
C ASP A 35 0.37 15.77 -1.58
N ALA A 36 -0.09 14.74 -2.29
CA ALA A 36 0.72 14.05 -3.31
C ALA A 36 0.90 14.97 -4.53
N PRO A 37 2.11 15.51 -4.80
CA PRO A 37 2.32 16.44 -5.91
C PRO A 37 2.11 15.81 -7.29
N PHE A 38 2.28 14.50 -7.43
CA PHE A 38 2.16 13.81 -8.70
C PHE A 38 1.53 12.42 -8.55
N VAL A 39 0.68 12.08 -9.51
CA VAL A 39 0.10 10.75 -9.71
C VAL A 39 0.25 10.40 -11.18
N ILE A 40 0.81 9.23 -11.46
CA ILE A 40 0.98 8.66 -12.80
C ILE A 40 0.02 7.49 -12.90
N ILE A 41 -0.99 7.60 -13.77
CA ILE A 41 -1.95 6.54 -14.05
C ILE A 41 -1.57 5.94 -15.40
N PRO A 42 -1.09 4.70 -15.43
CA PRO A 42 -0.67 4.07 -16.68
C PRO A 42 -1.90 3.63 -17.50
N ASN A 43 -1.68 3.30 -18.77
CA ASN A 43 -2.72 2.78 -19.67
C ASN A 43 -3.37 1.48 -19.14
N GLU A 44 -4.63 1.20 -19.52
CA GLU A 44 -5.53 0.15 -18.98
C GLU A 44 -5.05 -1.33 -19.08
N ALA A 45 -3.79 -1.59 -19.41
CA ALA A 45 -3.21 -2.93 -19.42
C ALA A 45 -1.76 -2.97 -18.88
N ALA A 46 -1.31 -1.88 -18.25
CA ALA A 46 0.05 -1.79 -17.77
C ALA A 46 0.25 -2.65 -16.51
N SER A 47 1.20 -3.57 -16.59
CA SER A 47 1.77 -4.24 -15.43
C SER A 47 2.93 -3.44 -14.86
N LEU A 48 3.31 -3.74 -13.63
CA LEU A 48 4.51 -3.20 -12.99
C LEU A 48 5.73 -3.27 -13.93
N ASN A 49 6.03 -4.43 -14.51
CA ASN A 49 7.15 -4.58 -15.46
C ASN A 49 7.00 -3.71 -16.70
N SER A 50 5.81 -3.63 -17.30
CA SER A 50 5.62 -2.85 -18.53
C SER A 50 5.90 -1.36 -18.34
N VAL A 51 5.63 -0.81 -17.15
CA VAL A 51 5.94 0.59 -16.84
C VAL A 51 7.43 0.80 -16.58
N LEU A 52 8.11 -0.20 -16.01
CA LEU A 52 9.57 -0.18 -15.84
C LEU A 52 10.32 -0.37 -17.17
N ASP A 53 9.72 -1.07 -18.13
CA ASP A 53 10.27 -1.23 -19.48
C ASP A 53 9.98 0.00 -20.35
N ALA A 54 8.81 0.64 -20.16
CA ALA A 54 8.38 1.83 -20.90
C ALA A 54 8.94 3.14 -20.34
N SER A 55 9.59 3.13 -19.18
CA SER A 55 10.20 4.31 -18.55
C SER A 55 11.42 4.77 -19.35
N HIS A 56 11.15 5.49 -20.44
CA HIS A 56 12.03 6.47 -21.07
C HIS A 56 11.71 7.90 -20.56
N THR A 57 11.06 8.03 -19.40
CA THR A 57 10.67 9.31 -18.80
C THR A 57 11.77 9.75 -17.83
N PRO A 58 12.46 10.88 -18.05
CA PRO A 58 13.59 11.34 -17.21
C PRO A 58 13.27 11.45 -15.71
N LEU A 59 11.99 11.69 -15.37
CA LEU A 59 11.51 11.78 -13.99
C LEU A 59 11.68 10.47 -13.20
N LEU A 60 11.50 9.32 -13.88
CA LEU A 60 11.67 8.03 -13.24
C LEU A 60 13.15 7.66 -13.22
N ASP A 61 13.93 7.91 -14.28
CA ASP A 61 15.36 7.55 -14.33
C ASP A 61 16.19 8.09 -13.14
N ASP A 62 15.94 9.33 -12.72
CA ASP A 62 16.66 9.97 -11.61
C ASP A 62 16.26 9.44 -10.21
N ILE A 63 15.07 8.85 -10.09
CA ILE A 63 14.50 8.36 -8.80
C ILE A 63 14.56 6.81 -8.72
N THR A 64 14.69 6.09 -9.85
CA THR A 64 14.25 4.68 -9.94
C THR A 64 15.30 3.64 -10.32
N SER A 65 16.56 3.98 -10.65
CA SER A 65 17.58 2.98 -11.03
C SER A 65 17.60 1.74 -10.10
N SER A 66 17.44 1.98 -8.81
CA SER A 66 17.40 0.96 -7.77
C SER A 66 15.98 0.41 -7.52
N ALA A 67 14.94 1.22 -7.69
CA ALA A 67 13.54 0.81 -7.59
C ALA A 67 13.15 -0.21 -8.69
N VAL A 68 13.63 -0.05 -9.92
CA VAL A 68 13.41 -0.99 -11.04
C VAL A 68 13.92 -2.39 -10.70
N GLN A 69 15.11 -2.49 -10.11
CA GLN A 69 15.69 -3.78 -9.70
C GLN A 69 14.93 -4.43 -8.54
N LEU A 70 14.41 -3.61 -7.62
CA LEU A 70 13.60 -4.12 -6.52
C LEU A 70 12.24 -4.61 -7.02
N LEU A 71 11.58 -3.85 -7.88
CA LEU A 71 10.25 -4.16 -8.38
C LEU A 71 10.27 -5.34 -9.36
N SER A 72 11.32 -5.49 -10.16
CA SER A 72 11.49 -6.70 -10.98
C SER A 72 11.66 -7.96 -10.12
N ARG A 73 12.32 -7.88 -8.96
CA ARG A 73 12.36 -9.00 -7.99
C ARG A 73 11.00 -9.29 -7.39
N VAL A 74 10.24 -8.25 -7.03
CA VAL A 74 8.87 -8.36 -6.53
C VAL A 74 7.97 -9.03 -7.58
N ASP A 75 8.03 -8.58 -8.83
CA ASP A 75 7.21 -9.11 -9.93
C ASP A 75 7.60 -10.55 -10.30
N SER A 76 8.91 -10.87 -10.35
CA SER A 76 9.36 -12.25 -10.59
C SER A 76 8.91 -13.25 -9.51
N THR A 77 8.54 -12.75 -8.33
CA THR A 77 7.98 -13.55 -7.23
C THR A 77 6.46 -13.73 -7.37
N ALA A 78 5.81 -12.95 -8.23
CA ALA A 78 4.41 -13.11 -8.58
C ALA A 78 4.23 -14.28 -9.58
N GLN A 79 3.12 -15.01 -9.45
CA GLN A 79 2.79 -16.11 -10.37
C GLN A 79 2.16 -15.61 -11.68
N SER A 80 1.70 -14.36 -11.69
CA SER A 80 1.09 -13.66 -12.81
C SER A 80 1.54 -12.21 -12.78
N PRO A 81 1.50 -11.49 -13.92
CA PRO A 81 1.77 -10.06 -13.95
C PRO A 81 0.91 -9.33 -12.91
N ILE A 82 1.51 -8.39 -12.19
CA ILE A 82 0.79 -7.55 -11.22
C ILE A 82 0.26 -6.31 -11.97
N PRO A 83 -1.06 -6.15 -12.15
CA PRO A 83 -1.63 -4.96 -12.78
C PRO A 83 -1.32 -3.72 -11.94
N LEU A 84 -0.83 -2.65 -12.58
CA LEU A 84 -0.51 -1.41 -11.91
C LEU A 84 -1.68 -0.42 -12.06
N ASN A 85 -2.22 0.04 -10.93
CA ASN A 85 -3.28 1.05 -10.89
C ASN A 85 -2.70 2.46 -11.04
N ALA A 86 -1.63 2.75 -10.29
CA ALA A 86 -0.98 4.07 -10.29
C ALA A 86 0.43 4.04 -9.66
N ILE A 87 1.17 5.10 -9.91
CA ILE A 87 2.39 5.47 -9.19
C ILE A 87 2.16 6.85 -8.58
N THR A 88 2.37 7.00 -7.27
CA THR A 88 2.29 8.30 -6.61
C THR A 88 3.67 8.73 -6.12
N LEU A 89 3.90 10.04 -6.12
CA LEU A 89 5.05 10.65 -5.47
C LEU A 89 4.56 11.42 -4.25
N TYR A 90 5.15 11.15 -3.09
CA TYR A 90 4.82 11.80 -1.83
C TYR A 90 6.08 12.43 -1.21
N PRO A 91 6.03 13.68 -0.73
CA PRO A 91 7.17 14.30 -0.05
C PRO A 91 7.40 13.63 1.31
N ASP A 92 8.54 12.97 1.48
CA ASP A 92 8.91 12.40 2.78
C ASP A 92 9.39 13.48 3.77
N ALA A 93 9.82 13.04 4.96
CA ALA A 93 10.24 13.94 6.04
C ALA A 93 11.45 14.84 5.68
N ASP A 94 12.29 14.41 4.73
CA ASP A 94 13.45 15.15 4.24
C ASP A 94 13.12 15.95 2.96
N ASN A 95 11.82 16.06 2.63
CA ASN A 95 11.30 16.71 1.44
C ASN A 95 11.82 16.07 0.13
N GLN A 96 12.20 14.78 0.19
CA GLN A 96 12.51 13.96 -0.97
C GLN A 96 11.23 13.28 -1.46
N LEU A 97 11.11 13.06 -2.76
CA LEU A 97 9.94 12.38 -3.32
C LEU A 97 10.08 10.87 -3.12
N ALA A 98 9.25 10.32 -2.26
CA ALA A 98 9.08 8.89 -2.09
C ALA A 98 8.03 8.36 -3.06
N ILE A 99 8.34 7.24 -3.71
CA ILE A 99 7.42 6.57 -4.63
C ILE A 99 6.52 5.60 -3.86
N VAL A 100 5.21 5.62 -4.14
CA VAL A 100 4.29 4.54 -3.78
C VAL A 100 3.76 3.91 -5.05
N TRP A 101 3.98 2.60 -5.18
CA TRP A 101 3.45 1.76 -6.25
C TRP A 101 2.09 1.22 -5.80
N MET A 102 1.05 1.49 -6.57
CA MET A 102 -0.32 1.06 -6.31
C MET A 102 -0.71 0.04 -7.36
N ALA A 103 -0.95 -1.19 -6.94
CA ALA A 103 -1.17 -2.32 -7.84
C ALA A 103 -2.30 -3.20 -7.33
N GLN A 104 -2.82 -4.10 -8.16
CA GLN A 104 -3.79 -5.09 -7.71
C GLN A 104 -3.07 -6.29 -7.08
N ALA A 105 -3.49 -6.67 -5.89
CA ALA A 105 -2.98 -7.84 -5.21
C ALA A 105 -3.40 -9.10 -5.99
N SER A 106 -2.43 -9.93 -6.38
CA SER A 106 -2.73 -11.27 -6.87
C SER A 106 -2.99 -12.23 -5.70
N ASP A 107 -3.73 -13.30 -5.94
CA ASP A 107 -3.99 -14.34 -4.94
C ASP A 107 -2.71 -14.78 -4.24
N ARG A 108 -2.72 -14.79 -2.90
CA ARG A 108 -1.58 -15.19 -2.05
C ARG A 108 -0.29 -14.40 -2.30
N PHE A 109 -0.35 -13.23 -2.93
CA PHE A 109 0.82 -12.40 -3.20
C PHE A 109 1.61 -12.11 -1.93
N MET A 110 0.93 -11.62 -0.89
CA MET A 110 1.59 -11.29 0.37
C MET A 110 2.20 -12.51 1.07
N GLU A 111 1.63 -13.71 0.94
CA GLU A 111 2.27 -14.93 1.46
C GLU A 111 3.58 -15.24 0.74
N ARG A 112 3.61 -15.10 -0.60
CA ARG A 112 4.85 -15.30 -1.37
C ARG A 112 5.91 -14.28 -1.01
N MET A 113 5.53 -13.01 -0.85
CA MET A 113 6.46 -11.97 -0.44
C MET A 113 7.05 -12.24 0.94
N GLN A 114 6.22 -12.69 1.89
CA GLN A 114 6.68 -13.09 3.22
C GLN A 114 7.70 -14.23 3.14
N ASN A 115 7.40 -15.28 2.38
CA ASN A 115 8.27 -16.46 2.28
C ASN A 115 9.64 -16.16 1.64
N ASN A 116 9.71 -15.16 0.75
CA ASN A 116 10.94 -14.84 0.02
C ASN A 116 11.76 -13.72 0.65
N PHE A 117 11.12 -12.79 1.38
CA PHE A 117 11.76 -11.54 1.79
C PHE A 117 11.70 -11.24 3.29
N TYR A 118 11.14 -12.14 4.11
CA TYR A 118 11.28 -12.02 5.56
C TYR A 118 12.64 -12.53 6.02
N LEU A 119 13.21 -11.86 7.01
CA LEU A 119 14.39 -12.32 7.71
C LEU A 119 14.00 -13.13 8.94
N ASP A 120 14.68 -14.25 9.15
CA ASP A 120 14.53 -15.02 10.38
C ASP A 120 14.95 -14.19 11.59
N PHE A 121 14.19 -14.33 12.69
CA PHE A 121 14.44 -13.65 13.96
C PHE A 121 14.46 -12.11 13.90
N ALA A 122 13.84 -11.51 12.88
CA ALA A 122 13.69 -10.07 12.73
C ALA A 122 12.22 -9.62 12.88
N GLN A 123 12.03 -8.32 13.13
CA GLN A 123 10.70 -7.70 13.03
C GLN A 123 10.39 -7.41 11.55
N ASN A 124 9.68 -8.34 10.90
CA ASN A 124 9.31 -8.20 9.49
C ASN A 124 7.94 -7.53 9.26
N LYS A 125 7.28 -7.04 10.31
CA LYS A 125 5.97 -6.39 10.21
C LYS A 125 5.66 -5.50 11.40
N TYR A 126 4.77 -4.55 11.19
CA TYR A 126 4.14 -3.76 12.24
C TYR A 126 2.69 -3.46 11.86
N SER A 127 1.92 -2.93 12.82
CA SER A 127 0.53 -2.51 12.59
C SER A 127 0.44 -1.00 12.62
N PHE A 128 -0.23 -0.42 11.64
CA PHE A 128 -0.52 0.99 11.57
C PHE A 128 -2.00 1.17 11.24
N LYS A 129 -2.78 1.82 12.11
CA LYS A 129 -4.23 2.02 11.91
C LYS A 129 -4.99 0.73 11.60
N ASN A 130 -4.64 -0.37 12.29
CA ASN A 130 -5.15 -1.73 12.06
C ASN A 130 -4.80 -2.36 10.70
N VAL A 131 -4.00 -1.68 9.88
CA VAL A 131 -3.40 -2.21 8.66
C VAL A 131 -2.06 -2.84 9.00
N LYS A 132 -1.83 -4.06 8.51
CA LYS A 132 -0.53 -4.73 8.66
C LYS A 132 0.41 -4.22 7.57
N ILE A 133 1.51 -3.61 7.99
CA ILE A 133 2.60 -3.23 7.10
C ILE A 133 3.70 -4.28 7.21
N HIS A 134 4.06 -4.85 6.07
CA HIS A 134 5.09 -5.86 5.91
C HIS A 134 6.40 -5.18 5.54
N ILE A 135 7.48 -5.58 6.21
CA ILE A 135 8.85 -5.15 5.93
C ILE A 135 9.52 -6.27 5.15
N LEU A 136 9.83 -6.01 3.89
CA LEU A 136 10.40 -6.95 2.94
C LEU A 136 11.86 -6.59 2.73
N HIS A 137 12.76 -7.52 2.97
CA HIS A 137 14.21 -7.34 2.87
C HIS A 137 14.71 -7.86 1.52
N LEU A 138 15.18 -6.95 0.67
CA LEU A 138 15.66 -7.25 -0.68
C LEU A 138 17.14 -6.87 -0.78
N GLY A 139 18.01 -7.82 -0.41
CA GLY A 139 19.44 -7.53 -0.29
C GLY A 139 19.73 -6.59 0.89
N ASP A 140 20.37 -5.46 0.61
CA ASP A 140 20.66 -4.38 1.55
C ASP A 140 19.52 -3.35 1.69
N ARG A 141 18.46 -3.50 0.89
CA ARG A 141 17.32 -2.57 0.85
C ARG A 141 16.10 -3.14 1.56
N ARG A 142 15.19 -2.24 1.94
CA ARG A 142 13.90 -2.60 2.55
C ARG A 142 12.76 -1.98 1.77
N LEU A 143 11.71 -2.76 1.58
CA LEU A 143 10.42 -2.31 1.07
C LEU A 143 9.37 -2.48 2.16
N PHE A 144 8.42 -1.55 2.17
CA PHE A 144 7.23 -1.61 2.97
C PHE A 144 6.05 -1.93 2.05
N ALA A 145 5.27 -2.94 2.42
CA ALA A 145 4.10 -3.36 1.66
C ALA A 145 2.88 -3.46 2.56
N ALA A 146 1.74 -2.98 2.07
CA ALA A 146 0.44 -3.14 2.71
C ALA A 146 -0.58 -3.58 1.65
N GLN A 147 -1.48 -4.46 2.06
CA GLN A 147 -2.63 -4.85 1.26
C GLN A 147 -3.89 -4.32 1.94
N LEU A 148 -4.68 -3.55 1.20
CA LEU A 148 -6.00 -3.05 1.60
C LEU A 148 -7.01 -3.66 0.62
N HIS A 149 -7.72 -4.70 1.08
CA HIS A 149 -8.56 -5.55 0.25
C HIS A 149 -7.82 -6.09 -0.98
N ASP A 150 -8.23 -5.67 -2.18
CA ASP A 150 -7.66 -6.12 -3.45
C ASP A 150 -6.51 -5.23 -3.94
N ASP A 151 -6.23 -4.13 -3.24
CA ASP A 151 -5.15 -3.21 -3.59
C ASP A 151 -3.90 -3.44 -2.75
N LEU A 152 -2.77 -3.38 -3.44
CA LEU A 152 -1.42 -3.55 -2.93
C LEU A 152 -0.66 -2.23 -3.07
N PHE A 153 -0.07 -1.80 -1.96
CA PHE A 153 0.71 -0.59 -1.88
C PHE A 153 2.14 -0.94 -1.47
N ILE A 154 3.12 -0.52 -2.26
CA ILE A 154 4.54 -0.80 -2.01
C ILE A 154 5.34 0.50 -2.07
N SER A 155 6.22 0.72 -1.08
CA SER A 155 7.14 1.85 -1.07
C SER A 155 8.43 1.50 -0.34
N GLU A 156 9.52 2.20 -0.66
CA GLU A 156 10.73 2.19 0.18
C GLU A 156 10.58 3.09 1.42
N SER A 157 9.60 3.99 1.42
CA SER A 157 9.31 4.89 2.53
C SER A 157 8.13 4.36 3.34
N SER A 158 8.37 4.02 4.61
CA SER A 158 7.28 3.70 5.53
C SER A 158 6.33 4.87 5.71
N LEU A 159 6.86 6.10 5.72
CA LEU A 159 6.06 7.31 5.88
C LEU A 159 5.09 7.49 4.72
N ALA A 160 5.56 7.36 3.48
CA ALA A 160 4.71 7.48 2.30
C ALA A 160 3.58 6.43 2.31
N LEU A 161 3.91 5.19 2.68
CA LEU A 161 2.91 4.12 2.81
C LEU A 161 1.90 4.39 3.93
N GLU A 162 2.36 4.90 5.08
CA GLU A 162 1.46 5.29 6.16
C GLU A 162 0.52 6.42 5.74
N GLU A 163 1.01 7.41 4.98
CA GLU A 163 0.19 8.51 4.46
C GLU A 163 -0.87 8.01 3.47
N THR A 164 -0.51 7.08 2.59
CA THR A 164 -1.46 6.34 1.75
C THR A 164 -2.54 5.66 2.58
N ILE A 165 -2.17 4.99 3.67
CA ILE A 165 -3.13 4.35 4.58
C ILE A 165 -3.99 5.40 5.31
N ARG A 166 -3.42 6.55 5.72
CA ARG A 166 -4.18 7.63 6.37
C ARG A 166 -5.23 8.20 5.41
N ALA A 167 -4.89 8.42 4.14
CA ALA A 167 -5.83 8.84 3.10
C ALA A 167 -6.93 7.79 2.89
N TYR A 168 -6.54 6.53 2.66
CA TYR A 168 -7.47 5.43 2.41
C TYR A 168 -8.47 5.21 3.57
N THR A 169 -8.00 5.29 4.82
CA THR A 169 -8.83 5.12 6.02
C THR A 169 -9.63 6.38 6.39
N GLY A 170 -9.46 7.49 5.69
CA GLY A 170 -10.12 8.77 5.95
C GLY A 170 -9.59 9.52 7.18
N SER A 171 -8.39 9.18 7.66
CA SER A 171 -7.68 9.95 8.69
C SER A 171 -6.98 11.20 8.13
N HIS A 172 -6.76 11.26 6.82
CA HIS A 172 -6.18 12.39 6.10
C HIS A 172 -6.98 12.68 4.83
N ALA A 173 -6.83 13.88 4.29
CA ALA A 173 -7.50 14.26 3.06
C ALA A 173 -6.92 13.48 1.87
N ARG A 174 -7.82 13.10 0.95
CA ARG A 174 -7.48 12.36 -0.27
C ARG A 174 -7.49 13.30 -1.46
N ALA A 175 -6.64 13.04 -2.45
CA ALA A 175 -6.66 13.77 -3.70
C ALA A 175 -7.99 13.55 -4.44
N ASN A 176 -8.45 14.58 -5.15
CA ASN A 176 -9.61 14.45 -6.03
C ASN A 176 -9.16 14.03 -7.44
N LEU A 177 -9.28 12.73 -7.73
CA LEU A 177 -8.89 12.17 -9.03
C LEU A 177 -10.06 12.05 -10.03
N SER A 178 -11.26 12.52 -9.68
CA SER A 178 -12.49 12.31 -10.49
C SER A 178 -12.44 12.95 -11.88
N ASN A 179 -11.51 13.87 -12.13
CA ASN A 179 -11.36 14.60 -13.40
C ASN A 179 -10.10 14.18 -14.18
N ILE A 180 -9.37 13.14 -13.74
CA ILE A 180 -8.11 12.74 -14.36
C ILE A 180 -8.39 11.64 -15.37
N THR A 181 -8.07 11.90 -16.64
CA THR A 181 -8.13 10.91 -17.73
C THR A 181 -6.81 10.14 -17.78
N PRO A 182 -6.81 8.80 -17.96
CA PRO A 182 -5.57 8.04 -18.18
C PRO A 182 -4.75 8.65 -19.32
N GLN A 183 -3.43 8.75 -19.14
CA GLN A 183 -2.55 9.23 -20.22
C GLN A 183 -2.37 8.13 -21.26
N ALA A 184 -2.92 8.35 -22.45
CA ALA A 184 -2.84 7.47 -23.63
C ALA A 184 -1.41 7.24 -24.13
#